data_AF-A0A1I0H451-F1
#
_entry.id   AF-A0A1I0H451-F1
#
_cell.length_a   1.000
_cell.length_b   1.000
_cell.length_c   1.000
_cell.angle_alpha   90.00
_cell.angle_beta   90.00
_cell.angle_gamma   90.00
#
_symmetry.space_group_name_H-M   'P 1'
#
loop_
_entity.id
_entity.type
_entity.pdbx_description
1 polymer ?
#
loop_
_entity_poly.entity_id
_entity_poly.type
_entity_poly.pdbx_seq_one_letter_code
_entity_poly.pdbx_strand_id
1 'polypeptide(L)'
;MTPPSSGRHRGQVPSPATAEPTPALVAEASGPHSSDRPLLRVVQGEPTAEELAALTVVVAALSQRRPRRRPTPVGAWSSFGDAHRRPLHPGPGGWRASGRYA
;
A
#
# COMPACT_ATOMS: atom_id res chain seq x y z
N MET A 1 -26.00 47.21 12.98
CA MET A 1 -25.02 48.31 13.09
C MET A 1 -23.67 47.76 12.62
N THR A 2 -23.24 48.24 11.45
CA THR A 2 -21.97 47.98 10.71
C THR A 2 -20.76 48.60 11.44
N PRO A 3 -19.51 48.42 10.96
CA PRO A 3 -18.63 47.22 10.90
C PRO A 3 -17.40 47.39 11.86
N PRO A 4 -16.39 46.50 11.80
CA PRO A 4 -15.04 47.04 11.78
C PRO A 4 -14.29 46.77 10.48
N SER A 5 -13.77 47.88 9.97
CA SER A 5 -12.78 48.02 8.92
C SER A 5 -11.50 47.26 9.28
N SER A 6 -11.04 46.37 8.40
CA SER A 6 -9.62 45.99 8.35
C SER A 6 -9.09 46.42 7.00
N GLY A 7 -8.27 47.47 7.05
CA GLY A 7 -7.73 48.18 5.91
C GLY A 7 -6.99 47.27 4.93
N ARG A 8 -7.11 47.64 3.66
CA ARG A 8 -6.29 47.17 2.55
C ARG A 8 -4.82 47.47 2.85
N HIS A 9 -4.03 46.46 3.19
CA HIS A 9 -2.59 46.58 3.14
C HIS A 9 -2.12 46.33 1.69
N ARG A 10 -1.90 47.46 1.01
CA ARG A 10 -0.83 47.77 0.05
C ARG A 10 -0.05 46.59 -0.57
N GLY A 11 0.01 46.62 -1.90
CA GLY A 11 0.58 45.61 -2.78
C GLY A 11 1.88 44.95 -2.34
N GLN A 12 1.85 43.61 -2.32
CA GLN A 12 3.03 42.83 -2.62
C GLN A 12 3.12 42.67 -4.14
N VAL A 13 4.19 43.21 -4.71
CA VAL A 13 4.68 42.86 -6.04
C VAL A 13 5.50 41.57 -5.87
N PRO A 14 5.31 40.53 -6.70
CA PRO A 14 6.11 39.32 -6.59
C PRO A 14 7.56 39.61 -7.00
N SER A 15 8.53 39.30 -6.14
CA SER A 15 9.93 39.19 -6.55
C SER A 15 10.12 37.88 -7.31
N PRO A 16 10.50 37.87 -8.60
CA PRO A 16 11.05 36.69 -9.23
C PRO A 16 12.55 36.66 -8.91
N ALA A 17 12.91 36.12 -7.75
CA ALA A 17 14.26 35.60 -7.56
C ALA A 17 14.21 34.13 -7.95
N THR A 18 14.41 33.89 -9.25
CA THR A 18 14.87 32.60 -9.77
C THR A 18 16.21 32.30 -9.10
N ALA A 19 16.17 31.73 -7.90
CA ALA A 19 17.25 30.92 -7.41
C ALA A 19 17.07 29.58 -8.11
N GLU A 20 17.78 29.39 -9.22
CA GLU A 20 17.95 28.07 -9.79
C GLU A 20 18.44 27.14 -8.67
N PRO A 21 17.74 26.04 -8.36
CA PRO A 21 18.33 25.01 -7.53
C PRO A 21 19.48 24.45 -8.37
N THR A 22 20.71 24.83 -7.99
CA THR A 22 21.93 24.17 -8.45
C THR A 22 21.69 22.67 -8.35
N PRO A 23 21.80 21.88 -9.43
CA PRO A 23 21.73 20.44 -9.28
C PRO A 23 22.98 20.09 -8.48
N ALA A 24 22.80 19.76 -7.21
CA ALA A 24 23.81 19.05 -6.44
C ALA A 24 23.96 17.68 -7.10
N LEU A 25 24.75 17.64 -8.17
CA LEU A 25 25.07 16.46 -8.97
C LEU A 25 26.19 15.69 -8.27
N VAL A 26 25.96 15.37 -7.01
CA VAL A 26 26.72 14.43 -6.19
C VAL A 26 25.70 13.68 -5.33
N ALA A 27 25.01 12.74 -5.97
CA ALA A 27 24.30 11.68 -5.26
C ALA A 27 25.33 10.69 -4.68
N GLU A 28 26.16 11.17 -3.76
CA GLU A 28 27.06 10.38 -2.91
C GLU A 28 26.36 10.19 -1.57
N ALA A 29 25.44 9.24 -1.53
CA ALA A 29 25.14 8.48 -0.32
C ALA A 29 24.48 7.18 -0.77
N SER A 30 25.29 6.13 -0.80
CA SER A 30 24.83 4.75 -0.84
C SER A 30 23.68 4.56 0.17
N GLY A 31 22.45 4.54 -0.33
CA GLY A 31 21.24 4.25 0.44
C GLY A 31 21.18 2.76 0.83
N PRO A 32 20.13 2.31 1.53
CA PRO A 32 20.11 1.14 2.44
C PRO A 32 20.22 -0.23 1.74
N HIS A 33 21.31 -0.50 1.03
CA HIS A 33 21.58 -1.78 0.37
C HIS A 33 22.36 -2.75 1.26
N SER A 34 22.65 -2.40 2.51
CA SER A 34 23.19 -3.33 3.52
C SER A 34 22.11 -4.24 4.10
N SER A 35 21.16 -4.69 3.28
CA SER A 35 20.61 -6.02 3.49
C SER A 35 21.72 -6.99 3.09
N ASP A 36 22.33 -7.65 4.06
CA ASP A 36 23.49 -8.56 3.91
C ASP A 36 23.24 -9.74 2.93
N ARG A 37 22.05 -9.79 2.32
CA ARG A 37 21.65 -10.74 1.30
C ARG A 37 21.11 -10.02 0.04
N PRO A 38 21.65 -10.31 -1.16
CA PRO A 38 21.17 -9.72 -2.40
C PRO A 38 19.75 -10.19 -2.75
N LEU A 39 18.93 -9.31 -3.34
CA LEU A 39 17.57 -9.61 -3.81
C LEU A 39 17.57 -10.70 -4.89
N LEU A 40 18.51 -10.60 -5.84
CA LEU A 40 18.67 -11.52 -6.98
C LEU A 40 20.17 -11.72 -7.26
N ARG A 41 20.55 -12.91 -7.73
CA ARG A 41 21.91 -13.26 -8.15
C ARG A 41 21.87 -13.94 -9.51
N VAL A 42 22.61 -13.39 -10.47
CA VAL A 42 22.81 -14.03 -11.78
C VAL A 42 23.83 -15.15 -11.60
N VAL A 43 23.45 -16.38 -11.93
CA VAL A 43 24.33 -17.55 -11.81
C VAL A 43 25.05 -17.83 -13.14
N GLN A 44 24.41 -17.52 -14.27
CA GLN A 44 24.93 -17.71 -15.63
C GLN A 44 24.33 -16.67 -16.59
N GLY A 45 25.06 -16.38 -17.67
CA GLY A 45 24.67 -15.40 -18.70
C GLY A 45 25.07 -13.96 -18.37
N GLU A 46 24.99 -13.08 -19.37
CA GLU A 46 25.24 -11.63 -19.25
C GLU A 46 23.94 -10.89 -19.61
N PRO A 47 23.00 -10.72 -18.66
CA PRO A 47 21.74 -10.04 -18.92
C PRO A 47 21.97 -8.57 -19.20
N THR A 48 21.18 -8.00 -20.10
CA THR A 48 21.24 -6.55 -20.32
C THR A 48 20.69 -5.78 -19.12
N ALA A 49 20.98 -4.49 -19.05
CA ALA A 49 20.47 -3.62 -17.99
C ALA A 49 18.92 -3.61 -17.96
N GLU A 50 18.29 -3.66 -19.13
CA GLU A 50 16.83 -3.71 -19.29
C GLU A 50 16.24 -5.01 -18.73
N GLU A 51 16.90 -6.14 -18.97
CA GLU A 51 16.45 -7.45 -18.48
C GLU A 51 16.56 -7.54 -16.95
N LEU A 52 17.67 -7.06 -16.38
CA LEU A 52 17.83 -6.96 -14.93
C LEU A 52 16.79 -6.04 -14.29
N ALA A 53 16.49 -4.90 -14.92
CA ALA A 53 15.46 -3.99 -14.47
C ALA A 53 14.08 -4.65 -14.49
N ALA A 54 13.74 -5.33 -15.60
CA ALA A 54 12.46 -6.03 -15.74
C ALA A 54 12.29 -7.11 -14.66
N LEU A 55 13.30 -7.94 -14.43
CA LEU A 55 13.27 -8.96 -13.38
C LEU A 55 13.13 -8.36 -11.97
N THR A 56 13.83 -7.26 -11.71
CA THR A 56 13.74 -6.55 -10.42
C THR A 56 12.31 -6.04 -10.17
N VAL A 57 11.67 -5.45 -11.19
CA VAL A 57 10.28 -4.98 -11.10
C VAL A 57 9.32 -6.13 -10.82
N VAL A 58 9.47 -7.28 -11.49
CA VAL A 58 8.62 -8.46 -11.26
C VAL A 58 8.79 -8.97 -9.83
N VAL A 59 10.02 -9.11 -9.35
CA VAL A 59 10.31 -9.60 -8.00
C VAL A 59 9.80 -8.63 -6.95
N ALA A 60 9.97 -7.33 -7.15
CA ALA A 60 9.38 -6.31 -6.29
C ALA A 60 7.85 -6.39 -6.27
N ALA A 61 7.21 -6.55 -7.44
CA ALA A 61 5.75 -6.68 -7.54
C ALA A 61 5.21 -7.94 -6.84
N LEU A 62 5.93 -9.06 -6.93
CA LEU A 62 5.56 -10.30 -6.23
C LEU A 62 5.82 -10.22 -4.71
N SER A 63 6.85 -9.48 -4.30
CA SER A 63 7.20 -9.28 -2.88
C SER A 63 6.26 -8.31 -2.17
N GLN A 64 5.54 -7.47 -2.93
CA GLN A 64 4.54 -6.58 -2.37
C GLN A 64 3.42 -7.39 -1.70
N ARG A 65 3.31 -7.24 -0.39
CA ARG A 65 2.24 -7.83 0.40
C ARG A 65 0.92 -7.21 -0.06
N ARG A 66 0.13 -7.99 -0.80
CA ARG A 66 -1.22 -7.54 -1.21
C ARG A 66 -2.00 -7.15 0.05
N PRO A 67 -2.72 -6.02 0.03
CA PRO A 67 -3.58 -5.65 1.14
C PRO A 67 -4.54 -6.81 1.38
N ARG A 68 -4.52 -7.34 2.60
CA ARG A 68 -5.46 -8.38 3.00
C ARG A 68 -6.85 -7.77 2.92
N ARG A 69 -7.61 -8.13 1.88
CA ARG A 69 -9.04 -7.86 1.87
C ARG A 69 -9.65 -8.65 3.01
N ARG A 70 -10.43 -7.96 3.85
CA ARG A 70 -11.31 -8.66 4.78
C ARG A 70 -12.19 -9.59 3.94
N PRO A 71 -12.26 -10.89 4.26
CA PRO A 71 -13.18 -11.78 3.57
C PRO A 71 -14.59 -11.17 3.63
N THR A 72 -15.31 -11.21 2.51
CA THR A 72 -16.74 -10.87 2.54
C THR A 72 -17.40 -11.83 3.53
N PRO A 73 -18.12 -11.34 4.56
CA PRO A 73 -18.86 -12.22 5.45
C PRO A 73 -19.75 -13.13 4.62
N VAL A 74 -19.58 -14.43 4.78
CA VAL A 74 -20.37 -15.44 4.08
C VAL A 74 -21.45 -15.95 5.04
N GLY A 75 -22.62 -16.30 4.51
CA GLY A 75 -23.68 -16.90 5.32
C GLY A 75 -23.18 -18.19 5.99
N ALA A 76 -23.84 -18.62 7.05
CA ALA A 76 -23.43 -19.79 7.84
C ALA A 76 -23.22 -21.05 6.98
N TRP A 77 -23.98 -21.22 5.89
CA TRP A 77 -23.87 -22.37 4.97
C TRP A 77 -22.53 -22.43 4.22
N SER A 78 -21.91 -21.29 3.95
CA SER A 78 -20.62 -21.19 3.27
C SER A 78 -19.47 -20.83 4.22
N SER A 79 -19.73 -20.78 5.53
CA SER A 79 -18.71 -20.57 6.55
C SER A 79 -17.87 -21.83 6.73
N PHE A 80 -16.56 -21.72 6.48
CA PHE A 80 -15.61 -22.82 6.71
C PHE A 80 -15.50 -23.22 8.19
N GLY A 81 -15.77 -22.30 9.11
CA GLY A 81 -15.83 -22.60 10.55
C GLY A 81 -16.97 -23.57 10.90
N ASP A 82 -18.02 -23.62 10.08
CA ASP A 82 -19.13 -24.55 10.26
C ASP A 82 -18.85 -25.92 9.62
N ALA A 83 -17.80 -26.06 8.80
CA ALA A 83 -17.35 -27.36 8.31
C ALA A 83 -16.70 -28.22 9.42
N HIS A 84 -16.22 -27.59 10.49
CA HIS A 84 -15.63 -28.26 11.65
C HIS A 84 -16.60 -28.34 12.85
N ARG A 85 -17.89 -28.07 12.64
CA ARG A 85 -18.83 -27.81 13.74
C ARG A 85 -19.40 -29.06 14.40
N ARG A 86 -19.78 -28.83 15.66
CA ARG A 86 -20.63 -29.66 16.52
C ARG A 86 -22.06 -29.76 15.94
N PRO A 87 -22.79 -30.88 16.16
CA PRO A 87 -24.12 -31.08 15.59
C PRO A 87 -25.12 -29.95 15.91
N LEU A 88 -25.96 -29.61 14.94
CA LEU A 88 -27.05 -28.65 15.14
C LEU A 88 -28.15 -29.31 15.98
N HIS A 89 -28.48 -28.71 17.13
CA HIS A 89 -29.59 -29.17 17.96
C HIS A 89 -30.91 -28.54 17.50
N PRO A 90 -31.99 -29.33 17.34
CA PRO A 90 -33.31 -28.79 17.08
C PRO A 90 -33.79 -28.00 18.30
N GLY A 91 -34.32 -26.80 18.08
CA GLY A 91 -34.81 -25.93 19.15
C GLY A 91 -35.10 -24.51 18.68
N PRO A 92 -35.73 -23.69 19.54
CA PRO A 92 -36.02 -22.28 19.24
C PRO A 92 -34.75 -21.55 18.78
N GLY A 93 -34.82 -20.88 17.63
CA GLY A 93 -33.70 -20.13 17.06
C GLY A 93 -32.76 -20.92 16.14
N GLY A 94 -32.89 -22.25 16.03
CA GLY A 94 -32.07 -23.07 15.13
C GLY A 94 -32.15 -22.62 13.66
N TRP A 95 -33.35 -22.31 13.18
CA TRP A 95 -33.58 -21.75 11.84
C TRP A 95 -33.03 -20.33 11.65
N ARG A 96 -32.94 -19.52 12.71
CA ARG A 96 -32.36 -18.17 12.62
C ARG A 96 -30.83 -18.22 12.57
N ALA A 97 -30.24 -19.22 13.22
CA ALA A 97 -28.80 -19.42 13.25
C ALA A 97 -28.20 -19.76 11.87
N SER A 98 -28.97 -20.29 10.92
CA SER A 98 -28.50 -20.60 9.57
C SER A 98 -28.35 -19.37 8.66
N GLY A 99 -29.05 -18.27 8.95
CA GLY A 99 -29.00 -17.03 8.16
C GLY A 99 -27.95 -16.01 8.63
N ARG A 100 -27.19 -16.32 9.68
CA ARG A 100 -26.16 -15.41 10.20
C ARG A 100 -24.93 -15.42 9.30
N TYR A 101 -24.27 -14.27 9.19
CA TYR A 101 -22.95 -14.18 8.56
C TYR A 101 -21.85 -14.54 9.57
N ALA A 102 -20.76 -15.15 9.09
CA ALA A 102 -19.56 -15.45 9.86
C ALA A 102 -18.55 -14.29 9.88
#